data_AF-A0A6V8KJ40-F1
#
_entry.id   AF-A0A6V8KJ40-F1
#
_cell.length_a   1.000
_cell.length_b   1.000
_cell.length_c   1.000
_cell.angle_alpha   90.00
_cell.angle_beta   90.00
_cell.angle_gamma   90.00
#
_symmetry.space_group_name_H-M   'P 1'
#
loop_
_entity.id
_entity.type
_entity.pdbx_description
1 polymer ?
#
loop_
_entity_poly.entity_id
_entity_poly.type
_entity_poly.pdbx_seq_one_letter_code
_entity_poly.pdbx_strand_id
1 'polypeptide(L)'
;MSLPRLIAVSAYLRLTVTDTLGVWVDGNHAFSPLAKVTRTCWYRVPSDWVVHGALAPGRRDRLVDALYGPGWREGNADGSRYVLLDVDEKVLTEREVRSRPWLSDRAGFYVWTPEGAFREVIPAEL
;
A
#
# COMPACT_ATOMS: atom_id res chain seq x y z
N MET A 1 8.15 -31.24 22.66
CA MET A 1 8.86 -29.95 22.67
C MET A 1 8.26 -29.08 21.57
N SER A 2 7.45 -28.10 21.92
CA SER A 2 6.90 -27.13 20.97
C SER A 2 7.88 -25.96 20.93
N LEU A 3 8.43 -25.63 19.76
CA LEU A 3 9.21 -24.40 19.59
C LEU A 3 8.31 -23.20 19.96
N PRO A 4 8.82 -22.17 20.66
CA PRO A 4 8.06 -20.95 20.83
C PRO A 4 7.72 -20.42 19.44
N ARG A 5 6.43 -20.23 19.14
CA ARG A 5 5.99 -19.46 17.97
C ARG A 5 6.76 -18.15 18.03
N LEU A 6 7.71 -17.96 17.11
CA LEU A 6 8.23 -16.63 16.81
C LEU A 6 6.99 -15.75 16.66
N ILE A 7 6.79 -14.84 17.61
CA ILE A 7 5.80 -13.79 17.45
C ILE A 7 6.23 -13.11 16.17
N ALA A 8 5.48 -13.29 15.08
CA ALA A 8 5.79 -12.67 13.82
C ALA A 8 5.68 -11.16 14.05
N VAL A 9 6.81 -10.53 14.36
CA VAL A 9 6.90 -9.09 14.56
C VAL A 9 6.40 -8.49 13.26
N SER A 10 5.37 -7.66 13.31
CA SER A 10 4.86 -7.00 12.13
C SER A 10 5.57 -5.67 11.97
N ALA A 11 5.85 -5.25 10.74
CA ALA A 11 6.27 -3.89 10.44
C ALA A 11 5.04 -3.04 10.10
N TYR A 12 5.12 -1.75 10.38
CA TYR A 12 4.09 -0.79 10.02
C TYR A 12 4.65 0.17 8.99
N LEU A 13 3.85 0.52 7.99
CA LEU A 13 4.25 1.44 6.95
C LEU A 13 3.13 2.40 6.57
N ARG A 14 3.55 3.55 6.07
CA ARG A 14 2.71 4.50 5.35
C ARG A 14 3.04 4.39 3.86
N LEU A 15 2.01 4.32 3.03
CA LEU A 15 2.14 4.50 1.58
C LEU A 15 1.27 5.69 1.20
N THR A 16 1.86 6.71 0.58
CA THR A 16 1.12 7.81 -0.01
C THR A 16 1.27 7.70 -1.52
N VAL A 17 0.14 7.51 -2.20
CA VAL A 17 0.08 7.32 -3.65
C VAL A 17 -0.59 8.53 -4.27
N THR A 18 0.05 9.12 -5.28
CA THR A 18 -0.58 10.10 -6.16
C THR A 18 -0.82 9.45 -7.51
N ASP A 19 -2.07 9.40 -7.92
CA ASP A 19 -2.50 8.80 -9.18
C ASP A 19 -3.48 9.68 -9.94
N THR A 20 -3.77 9.30 -11.16
CA THR A 20 -4.85 9.87 -11.97
C THR A 20 -5.42 8.81 -12.90
N LEU A 21 -6.58 9.08 -13.49
CA LEU A 21 -7.16 8.23 -14.51
C LEU A 21 -6.73 8.74 -15.89
N GLY A 22 -6.02 7.91 -16.64
CA GLY A 22 -5.75 8.12 -18.05
C GLY A 22 -6.82 7.46 -18.92
N VAL A 23 -7.10 8.03 -20.07
CA VAL A 23 -8.05 7.51 -21.06
C VAL A 23 -7.35 7.34 -22.41
N TRP A 24 -7.68 6.28 -23.13
CA TRP A 24 -7.13 6.02 -24.46
C TRP A 24 -7.60 7.06 -25.47
N VAL A 25 -6.68 7.83 -26.03
CA VAL A 25 -6.90 8.85 -27.06
C VAL A 25 -5.76 8.75 -28.07
N ASP A 26 -6.09 8.56 -29.34
CA ASP A 26 -5.15 8.58 -30.47
C ASP A 26 -3.87 7.74 -30.27
N GLY A 27 -4.01 6.54 -29.72
CA GLY A 27 -2.89 5.60 -29.55
C GLY A 27 -2.07 5.77 -28.26
N ASN A 28 -2.48 6.64 -27.35
CA ASN A 28 -1.85 6.77 -26.03
C ASN A 28 -2.89 7.00 -24.92
N HIS A 29 -2.52 6.75 -23.66
CA HIS A 29 -3.34 7.15 -22.52
C HIS A 29 -3.04 8.60 -22.15
N ALA A 30 -3.93 9.51 -22.54
CA ALA A 30 -3.88 10.90 -22.12
C ALA A 30 -4.51 11.04 -20.73
N PHE A 31 -3.94 11.92 -19.89
CA PHE A 31 -4.51 12.25 -18.59
C PHE A 31 -4.34 13.75 -18.31
N SER A 32 -5.23 14.29 -17.47
CA SER A 32 -5.09 15.66 -16.99
C SER A 32 -4.21 15.67 -15.73
N PRO A 33 -3.08 16.40 -15.70
CA PRO A 33 -2.26 16.50 -14.49
C PRO A 33 -2.98 17.22 -13.33
N LEU A 34 -4.07 17.93 -13.63
CA LEU A 34 -4.93 18.59 -12.63
C LEU A 34 -5.93 17.62 -11.99
N ALA A 35 -6.20 16.48 -12.63
CA ALA A 35 -7.10 15.44 -12.12
C ALA A 35 -6.36 14.41 -11.25
N LYS A 36 -5.27 14.80 -10.61
CA LYS A 36 -4.52 13.93 -9.71
C LYS A 36 -5.21 13.80 -8.36
N VAL A 37 -5.19 12.60 -7.81
CA VAL A 37 -5.69 12.26 -6.48
C VAL A 37 -4.51 11.74 -5.66
N THR A 38 -4.32 12.29 -4.47
CA THR A 38 -3.34 11.78 -3.51
C THR A 38 -4.07 11.10 -2.36
N ARG A 39 -3.73 9.83 -2.11
CA ARG A 39 -4.31 9.01 -1.04
C ARG A 39 -3.19 8.49 -0.13
N THR A 40 -3.45 8.45 1.17
CA THR A 40 -2.56 7.80 2.15
C THR A 40 -3.22 6.53 2.63
N CYS A 41 -2.44 5.46 2.73
CA CYS A 41 -2.83 4.16 3.25
C CYS A 41 -1.81 3.72 4.31
N TRP A 42 -2.31 3.10 5.37
CA TRP A 42 -1.48 2.49 6.42
C TRP A 42 -1.48 0.98 6.25
N TYR A 43 -0.33 0.34 6.46
CA TYR A 43 -0.26 -1.12 6.44
C TYR A 43 0.46 -1.67 7.65
N ARG A 44 -0.01 -2.84 8.08
CA ARG A 44 0.74 -3.78 8.90
C ARG A 44 1.16 -4.96 8.00
N VAL A 45 2.45 -5.20 7.88
CA VAL A 45 3.03 -6.25 7.02
C VAL A 45 3.93 -7.20 7.81
N PRO A 46 4.22 -8.40 7.29
CA PRO A 46 5.24 -9.28 7.86
C PRO A 46 6.60 -8.57 7.97
N SER A 47 7.34 -8.79 9.07
CA SER A 47 8.65 -8.14 9.28
C SER A 47 9.69 -8.51 8.22
N ASP A 48 9.60 -9.70 7.63
CA ASP A 48 10.50 -10.15 6.55
C ASP A 48 10.29 -9.36 5.24
N TRP A 49 9.27 -8.53 5.15
CA TRP A 49 9.13 -7.55 4.06
C TRP A 49 10.03 -6.34 4.24
N VAL A 50 10.62 -6.13 5.43
CA VAL A 50 11.49 -4.99 5.73
C VAL A 50 12.92 -5.49 5.90
N VAL A 51 13.82 -4.94 5.09
CA VAL A 51 15.26 -5.24 5.10
C VAL A 51 16.00 -3.92 5.32
N HIS A 52 16.83 -3.86 6.37
CA HIS A 52 17.58 -2.65 6.74
C HIS A 52 16.72 -1.37 6.88
N GLY A 53 15.49 -1.52 7.37
CA GLY A 53 14.57 -0.39 7.60
C GLY A 53 13.84 0.11 6.35
N ALA A 54 13.99 -0.55 5.21
CA ALA A 54 13.27 -0.26 3.98
C ALA A 54 12.45 -1.46 3.53
N LEU A 55 11.43 -1.25 2.69
CA LEU A 55 10.71 -2.34 2.06
C LEU A 55 11.66 -3.11 1.12
N ALA A 56 11.61 -4.43 1.19
CA ALA A 56 12.35 -5.30 0.30
C ALA A 56 11.91 -5.06 -1.16
N PRO A 57 12.81 -5.24 -2.15
CA PRO A 57 12.48 -5.07 -3.57
C PRO A 57 11.21 -5.82 -3.98
N GLY A 58 10.37 -5.16 -4.78
CA GLY A 58 9.10 -5.72 -5.28
C GLY A 58 7.95 -5.74 -4.26
N ARG A 59 8.19 -5.48 -2.96
CA ARG A 59 7.10 -5.39 -1.97
C ARG A 59 6.23 -4.16 -2.17
N ARG A 60 6.81 -3.05 -2.63
CA ARG A 60 6.07 -1.84 -3.03
C ARG A 60 5.02 -2.15 -4.11
N ASP A 61 5.43 -2.81 -5.19
CA ASP A 61 4.52 -3.17 -6.27
C ASP A 61 3.38 -4.06 -5.77
N ARG A 62 3.68 -5.01 -4.89
CA ARG A 62 2.65 -5.86 -4.27
C ARG A 62 1.64 -5.08 -3.40
N LEU A 63 2.08 -4.03 -2.71
CA LEU A 63 1.19 -3.15 -1.94
C LEU A 63 0.28 -2.33 -2.87
N VAL A 64 0.85 -1.82 -3.96
CA VAL A 64 0.13 -1.06 -4.98
C VAL A 64 -0.89 -1.95 -5.71
N ASP A 65 -0.50 -3.14 -6.16
CA ASP A 65 -1.39 -4.09 -6.82
C ASP A 65 -2.58 -4.47 -5.93
N ALA A 66 -2.36 -4.54 -4.62
CA ALA A 66 -3.43 -4.80 -3.66
C ALA A 66 -4.46 -3.65 -3.55
N LEU A 67 -4.06 -2.40 -3.86
CA LEU A 67 -4.96 -1.23 -3.86
C LEU A 67 -5.80 -1.12 -5.13
N TYR A 68 -5.19 -1.39 -6.30
CA TYR A 68 -5.84 -1.18 -7.60
C TYR A 68 -6.44 -2.46 -8.18
N GLY A 69 -6.11 -3.62 -7.60
CA GLY A 69 -6.56 -4.92 -8.07
C GLY A 69 -5.63 -5.52 -9.12
N PRO A 70 -5.76 -6.84 -9.39
CA PRO A 70 -4.93 -7.52 -10.38
C PRO A 70 -5.16 -6.93 -11.77
N GLY A 71 -4.08 -6.77 -12.55
CA GLY A 71 -4.15 -6.30 -13.94
C GLY A 71 -4.40 -4.79 -14.09
N TRP A 72 -4.43 -4.00 -13.00
CA TRP A 72 -4.76 -2.56 -13.07
C TRP A 72 -3.89 -1.75 -14.05
N ARG A 73 -2.66 -2.22 -14.31
CA ARG A 73 -1.72 -1.60 -15.27
C ARG A 73 -2.15 -1.76 -16.73
N GLU A 74 -2.91 -2.80 -17.03
CA GLU A 74 -3.44 -3.12 -18.35
C GLU A 74 -4.60 -2.18 -18.73
N GLY A 75 -5.26 -1.62 -17.72
CA GLY A 75 -6.42 -0.76 -17.88
C GLY A 75 -7.74 -1.52 -17.81
N ASN A 76 -8.82 -0.77 -17.91
CA ASN A 76 -10.19 -1.22 -17.83
C ASN A 76 -10.76 -1.41 -19.25
N ALA A 77 -11.87 -2.15 -19.34
CA ALA A 77 -12.55 -2.42 -20.60
C ALA A 77 -13.06 -1.17 -21.33
N ASP A 78 -13.24 -0.05 -20.62
CA ASP A 78 -13.65 1.24 -21.17
C ASP A 78 -12.46 2.05 -21.75
N GLY A 79 -11.25 1.49 -21.76
CA GLY A 79 -10.04 2.16 -22.24
C GLY A 79 -9.45 3.16 -21.23
N SER A 80 -9.95 3.20 -19.99
CA SER A 80 -9.33 3.95 -18.91
C SER A 80 -8.27 3.12 -18.18
N ARG A 81 -7.27 3.77 -17.57
CA ARG A 81 -6.32 3.09 -16.67
C ARG A 81 -5.83 4.03 -15.58
N TYR A 82 -5.47 3.50 -14.43
CA TYR A 82 -4.75 4.28 -13.43
C TYR A 82 -3.32 4.56 -13.90
N VAL A 83 -2.88 5.79 -13.70
CA VAL A 83 -1.50 6.24 -13.93
C VAL A 83 -0.95 6.71 -12.59
N LEU A 84 0.08 6.03 -12.10
CA LEU A 84 0.80 6.47 -10.90
C LEU A 84 1.74 7.60 -11.27
N LEU A 85 1.61 8.71 -10.56
CA LEU A 85 2.44 9.89 -10.71
C LEU A 85 3.54 9.96 -9.65
N ASP A 86 3.22 9.53 -8.43
CA ASP A 86 4.16 9.48 -7.31
C ASP A 86 3.77 8.41 -6.29
N VAL A 87 4.76 7.83 -5.63
CA VAL A 87 4.58 6.86 -4.54
C VAL A 87 5.63 7.11 -3.46
N ASP A 88 5.20 7.68 -2.33
CA ASP A 88 6.01 7.83 -1.12
C ASP A 88 5.76 6.64 -0.19
N GLU A 89 6.82 5.96 0.21
CA GLU A 89 6.75 4.87 1.17
C GLU A 89 7.60 5.18 2.40
N LYS A 90 7.05 4.89 3.58
CA LYS A 90 7.76 5.04 4.84
C LYS A 90 7.50 3.85 5.75
N VAL A 91 8.54 3.09 6.05
CA VAL A 91 8.53 2.15 7.17
C VAL A 91 8.62 2.97 8.46
N LEU A 92 7.68 2.73 9.39
CA LEU A 92 7.65 3.43 10.65
C LEU A 92 8.70 2.89 11.62
N THR A 93 9.32 3.81 12.35
CA THR A 93 10.14 3.47 13.51
C THR A 93 9.26 2.98 14.67
N GLU A 94 9.83 2.24 15.62
CA GLU A 94 9.10 1.81 16.83
C GLU A 94 8.45 2.99 17.58
N ARG A 95 9.12 4.14 17.62
CA ARG A 95 8.60 5.35 18.26
C ARG A 95 7.32 5.84 17.58
N GLU A 96 7.29 5.85 16.24
CA GLU A 96 6.13 6.29 15.47
C GLU A 96 4.98 5.28 15.58
N VAL A 97 5.28 3.98 15.58
CA VAL A 97 4.28 2.92 15.83
C VAL A 97 3.60 3.13 17.18
N ARG A 98 4.35 3.47 18.24
CA ARG A 98 3.78 3.75 19.56
C ARG A 98 2.80 4.93 19.58
N SER A 99 3.01 5.93 18.72
CA SER A 99 2.05 7.05 18.57
C SER A 99 0.80 6.71 17.78
N ARG A 100 0.75 5.55 17.13
CA ARG A 100 -0.41 5.06 16.35
C ARG A 100 -1.01 6.12 15.42
N PRO A 101 -0.21 6.76 14.53
CA PRO A 101 -0.64 7.90 13.71
C PRO A 101 -1.83 7.60 12.80
N TRP A 102 -2.01 6.32 12.44
CA TRP A 102 -3.14 5.88 11.64
C TRP A 102 -4.51 6.06 12.30
N LEU A 103 -4.57 6.17 13.64
CA LEU A 103 -5.85 6.39 14.34
C LEU A 103 -6.41 7.79 14.11
N SER A 104 -5.57 8.76 13.76
CA SER A 104 -6.00 10.14 13.47
C SER A 104 -6.20 10.43 11.99
N ASP A 105 -5.60 9.64 11.10
CA ASP A 105 -5.40 10.03 9.69
C ASP A 105 -6.62 9.82 8.77
N ARG A 106 -7.74 9.27 9.27
CA ARG A 106 -8.94 8.92 8.48
C ARG A 106 -8.61 8.20 7.15
N ALA A 107 -7.53 7.43 7.16
CA ALA A 107 -6.99 6.70 6.02
C ALA A 107 -7.29 5.20 6.16
N GLY A 108 -7.36 4.49 5.03
CA GLY A 108 -7.49 3.04 5.03
C GLY A 108 -6.33 2.38 5.77
N PHE A 109 -6.63 1.36 6.58
CA PHE A 109 -5.64 0.55 7.27
C PHE A 109 -5.74 -0.89 6.80
N TYR A 110 -4.65 -1.44 6.29
CA TYR A 110 -4.61 -2.77 5.70
C TYR A 110 -3.64 -3.68 6.43
N VAL A 111 -3.94 -4.97 6.46
CA VAL A 111 -3.12 -6.00 7.09
C VAL A 111 -2.77 -7.07 6.07
N TRP A 112 -1.47 -7.35 5.96
CA TRP A 112 -0.95 -8.57 5.35
C TRP A 112 -0.62 -9.59 6.44
N THR A 113 -1.23 -10.77 6.38
CA THR A 113 -0.90 -11.86 7.29
C THR A 113 0.33 -12.63 6.79
N PRO A 114 1.06 -13.34 7.69
CA PRO A 114 2.18 -14.20 7.28
C PRO A 114 1.79 -15.28 6.25
N GLU A 115 0.53 -15.70 6.25
CA GLU A 115 -0.03 -16.67 5.30
C GLU A 115 -0.33 -16.03 3.92
N GLY A 116 -0.13 -14.73 3.76
CA GLY A 116 -0.31 -14.00 2.51
C GLY A 116 -1.71 -13.46 2.28
N ALA A 117 -2.58 -13.44 3.30
CA ALA A 117 -3.90 -12.82 3.17
C ALA A 117 -3.80 -11.29 3.31
N PHE A 118 -4.52 -10.56 2.45
CA PHE A 118 -4.64 -9.11 2.47
C PHE A 118 -6.07 -8.70 2.83
N ARG A 119 -6.24 -7.77 3.76
CA ARG A 119 -7.54 -7.24 4.15
C ARG A 119 -7.46 -5.81 4.66
N GLU A 120 -8.52 -5.04 4.42
CA GLU A 120 -8.77 -3.79 5.12
C GLU A 120 -9.34 -4.09 6.51
N VAL A 121 -8.95 -3.29 7.50
CA VAL A 121 -9.43 -3.41 8.89
C VAL A 121 -9.69 -2.03 9.48
N ILE A 122 -10.59 -1.96 10.46
CA ILE A 122 -10.76 -0.78 11.29
C ILE A 122 -9.71 -0.85 12.40
N PRO A 123 -8.77 0.12 12.50
CA PRO A 123 -7.62 0.01 13.40
C PRO A 123 -7.95 0.14 14.89
N ALA A 124 -9.23 0.30 15.27
CA ALA A 124 -9.69 0.26 16.66
C ALA A 124 -9.50 -1.13 17.31
N GLU A 125 -9.28 -2.17 16.51
CA GLU A 125 -9.15 -3.57 16.94
C GLU A 125 -7.68 -4.06 17.02
N LEU A 126 -6.68 -3.17 16.91
CA LEU A 126 -5.24 -3.52 16.86
C LEU A 126 -4.39 -2.95 18.02
#